data_AF-A0A3C1H4Z8-F1
#
_entry.id   AF-A0A3C1H4Z8-F1
#
_cell.length_a   1.000
_cell.length_b   1.000
_cell.length_c   1.000
_cell.angle_alpha   90.00
_cell.angle_beta   90.00
_cell.angle_gamma   90.00
#
_symmetry.space_group_name_H-M   'P 1'
#
loop_
_entity.id
_entity.type
_entity.pdbx_description
1 polymer ?
#
loop_
_entity_poly.entity_id
_entity_poly.type
_entity_poly.pdbx_seq_one_letter_code
_entity_poly.pdbx_strand_id
1 'polypeptide(L)'
;MLKNVCPACGIPLRRSSAMSAVCPHCLRSFRMNDRTVGYRAPEPVPDSLPQNPSKAGNYAARIILWIGLIIVGLILGLFPLAIVGFVAVMINASRIDRENAKNPENKKVSYVASGEKLVTHYDYYAQLQMLNLESMPLGRFGIEAAEQIRRLDSKMDALRALLPAEHPFFRNASDAEAFILENCKQILYRLKYCDQKDRALCRVHAKYLEARLAENEKVLRDFENLIIEVTQMNDDLPQQQPCLDVIADTLHQIRTGEETADVHQQQMRMQ
;
A
#
# COMPACT_ATOMS: atom_id res chain seq x y z
N MET A 1 14.05 -40.40 7.75
CA MET A 1 14.54 -39.47 6.72
C MET A 1 13.83 -38.12 6.86
N LEU A 2 14.56 -37.07 7.22
CA LEU A 2 14.05 -35.72 7.48
C LEU A 2 13.85 -34.96 6.15
N LYS A 3 12.61 -34.90 5.62
CA LYS A 3 12.32 -34.35 4.27
C LYS A 3 11.96 -32.85 4.21
N ASN A 4 12.06 -32.08 5.29
CA ASN A 4 11.59 -30.69 5.34
C ASN A 4 12.67 -29.68 5.78
N VAL A 5 13.89 -29.79 5.26
CA VAL A 5 14.99 -28.87 5.62
C VAL A 5 15.48 -28.14 4.38
N CYS A 6 15.75 -26.83 4.50
CA CYS A 6 16.31 -26.03 3.42
C CYS A 6 17.72 -26.55 3.07
N PRO A 7 18.00 -26.92 1.81
CA PRO A 7 19.31 -27.47 1.41
C PRO A 7 20.43 -26.42 1.47
N ALA A 8 20.09 -25.14 1.46
CA ALA A 8 21.08 -24.06 1.50
C ALA A 8 21.51 -23.68 2.92
N CYS A 9 20.63 -23.79 3.92
CA CYS A 9 20.89 -23.24 5.25
C CYS A 9 20.53 -24.18 6.41
N GLY A 10 20.05 -25.39 6.15
CA GLY A 10 19.78 -26.38 7.20
C GLY A 10 18.57 -26.08 8.10
N ILE A 11 17.79 -25.04 7.79
CA ILE A 11 16.63 -24.62 8.60
C ILE A 11 15.36 -25.35 8.15
N PRO A 12 14.49 -25.83 9.07
CA PRO A 12 13.24 -26.49 8.73
C PRO A 12 12.29 -25.56 7.96
N LEU A 13 11.74 -26.07 6.85
CA LEU A 13 10.80 -25.34 6.00
C LEU A 13 9.38 -25.41 6.59
N ARG A 14 8.76 -24.26 6.85
CA ARG A 14 7.32 -24.17 7.16
C ARG A 14 6.52 -24.26 5.84
N ARG A 15 5.56 -25.18 5.76
CA ARG A 15 4.63 -25.26 4.63
C ARG A 15 3.72 -24.02 4.64
N SER A 16 3.78 -23.22 3.58
CA SER A 16 2.86 -22.09 3.37
C SER A 16 1.68 -22.47 2.47
N SER A 17 1.80 -23.53 1.66
CA SER A 17 0.76 -24.05 0.76
C SER A 17 1.06 -25.50 0.33
N ALA A 18 0.08 -26.20 -0.25
CA ALA A 18 0.20 -27.62 -0.63
C ALA A 18 1.33 -27.90 -1.65
N MET A 19 1.78 -26.91 -2.43
CA MET A 19 2.69 -27.11 -3.56
C MET A 19 4.00 -26.31 -3.52
N SER A 20 4.18 -25.42 -2.53
CA SER A 20 5.43 -24.67 -2.39
C SER A 20 5.78 -24.36 -0.95
N ALA A 21 7.08 -24.34 -0.67
CA ALA A 21 7.64 -23.88 0.59
C ALA A 21 8.71 -22.81 0.32
N VAL A 22 8.73 -21.77 1.14
CA VAL A 22 9.74 -20.70 1.08
C VAL A 22 10.56 -20.77 2.36
N CYS A 23 11.88 -20.74 2.24
CA CYS A 23 12.75 -20.70 3.41
C CYS A 23 12.67 -19.31 4.07
N PRO A 24 12.34 -19.21 5.38
CA PRO A 24 12.19 -17.92 6.06
C PRO A 24 13.53 -17.17 6.23
N HIS A 25 14.66 -17.85 6.09
CA HIS A 25 15.98 -17.24 6.31
C HIS A 25 16.64 -16.77 5.01
N CYS A 26 16.52 -17.51 3.91
CA CYS A 26 17.20 -17.20 2.65
C CYS A 26 16.26 -16.86 1.49
N LEU A 27 14.94 -16.85 1.73
CA LEU A 27 13.89 -16.44 0.79
C LEU A 27 13.83 -17.24 -0.52
N ARG A 28 14.52 -18.39 -0.61
CA ARG A 28 14.42 -19.29 -1.77
C ARG A 28 13.12 -20.09 -1.70
N SER A 29 12.40 -20.14 -2.82
CA SER A 29 11.20 -20.94 -3.02
C SER A 29 11.53 -22.32 -3.57
N PHE A 30 10.92 -23.37 -3.01
CA PHE A 30 11.04 -24.75 -3.45
C PHE A 30 9.64 -25.27 -3.83
N ARG A 31 9.51 -25.85 -5.04
CA ARG A 31 8.31 -26.59 -5.43
C ARG A 31 8.36 -27.99 -4.85
N MET A 32 7.34 -28.36 -4.07
CA MET A 32 7.20 -29.74 -3.60
C MET A 32 6.49 -30.54 -4.68
N ASN A 33 7.22 -31.40 -5.39
CA ASN A 33 6.60 -32.33 -6.33
C ASN A 33 5.95 -33.49 -5.57
N ASP A 34 4.65 -33.69 -5.82
CA ASP A 34 3.87 -34.82 -5.32
C ASP A 34 4.41 -36.14 -5.86
N ARG A 35 5.17 -36.84 -5.03
CA ARG A 35 5.38 -38.29 -5.13
C ARG A 35 5.42 -38.91 -3.74
N THR A 36 4.25 -39.37 -3.30
CA THR A 36 4.00 -40.80 -2.99
C THR A 36 2.50 -41.03 -2.75
N VAL A 37 1.89 -41.63 -3.76
CA VAL A 37 0.61 -42.36 -3.73
C VAL A 37 0.82 -43.67 -2.96
N GLY A 38 -0.17 -44.11 -2.18
CA GLY A 38 -0.14 -45.41 -1.49
C GLY A 38 -1.45 -45.82 -0.81
N TYR A 39 -2.37 -46.32 -1.63
CA TYR A 39 -3.42 -47.33 -1.36
C TYR A 39 -4.35 -47.27 -0.13
N ARG A 40 -5.65 -47.16 -0.47
CA ARG A 40 -6.84 -47.40 0.37
C ARG A 40 -7.20 -48.90 0.24
N ALA A 41 -7.40 -49.60 1.35
CA ALA A 41 -7.98 -50.95 1.37
C ALA A 41 -9.45 -50.89 1.80
N PRO A 42 -10.37 -51.67 1.18
CA PRO A 42 -11.80 -51.67 1.48
C PRO A 42 -12.16 -52.64 2.61
N GLU A 43 -13.17 -52.27 3.40
CA GLU A 43 -13.86 -53.14 4.36
C GLU A 43 -14.78 -54.15 3.66
N PRO A 44 -15.01 -55.33 4.27
CA PRO A 44 -16.26 -56.04 4.08
C PRO A 44 -16.87 -56.48 5.42
N VAL A 45 -18.14 -56.15 5.63
CA VAL A 45 -19.04 -56.93 6.51
C VAL A 45 -20.42 -56.99 5.84
N PRO A 46 -21.00 -58.19 5.63
CA PRO A 46 -22.37 -58.38 5.23
C PRO A 46 -23.28 -58.49 6.46
N ASP A 47 -24.51 -58.01 6.38
CA ASP A 47 -25.67 -58.91 6.41
C ASP A 47 -27.01 -58.18 6.25
N SER A 48 -27.88 -58.92 5.60
CA SER A 48 -29.28 -58.73 5.20
C SER A 48 -30.20 -57.93 6.13
N LEU A 49 -31.21 -57.27 5.53
CA LEU A 49 -32.62 -57.32 5.96
C LEU A 49 -33.56 -56.93 4.78
N PRO A 50 -34.82 -57.40 4.76
CA PRO A 50 -35.59 -57.65 3.54
C PRO A 50 -36.37 -56.42 3.01
N GLN A 51 -36.45 -56.35 1.68
CA GLN A 51 -37.35 -55.47 0.94
C GLN A 51 -38.79 -56.00 1.01
N ASN A 52 -39.72 -55.12 1.36
CA ASN A 52 -41.15 -55.35 1.30
C ASN A 52 -41.76 -54.26 0.38
N PRO A 53 -42.15 -54.56 -0.88
CA PRO A 53 -42.61 -53.53 -1.81
C PRO A 53 -44.11 -53.29 -1.64
N SER A 54 -44.48 -52.29 -0.84
CA SER A 54 -45.88 -51.85 -0.72
C SER A 54 -46.07 -50.46 -1.31
N LYS A 55 -46.55 -50.41 -2.56
CA LYS A 55 -47.46 -49.41 -3.18
C LYS A 55 -47.24 -47.88 -2.96
N ALA A 56 -46.15 -47.42 -2.35
CA ALA A 56 -45.86 -46.00 -2.07
C ALA A 56 -45.03 -45.31 -3.19
N GLY A 57 -44.43 -46.08 -4.10
CA GLY A 57 -43.52 -45.56 -5.13
C GLY A 57 -44.18 -44.63 -6.16
N ASN A 58 -45.47 -44.84 -6.47
CA ASN A 58 -46.16 -44.04 -7.48
C ASN A 58 -46.57 -42.65 -6.98
N TYR A 59 -46.75 -42.45 -5.67
CA TYR A 59 -47.03 -41.12 -5.11
C TYR A 59 -45.76 -40.31 -4.92
N ALA A 60 -44.68 -40.92 -4.43
CA ALA A 60 -43.39 -40.25 -4.27
C ALA A 60 -42.81 -39.78 -5.62
N ALA A 61 -42.88 -40.61 -6.66
CA ALA A 61 -42.42 -40.24 -8.01
C ALA A 61 -43.18 -39.04 -8.60
N ARG A 62 -44.49 -38.94 -8.35
CA ARG A 62 -45.32 -37.81 -8.81
C ARG A 62 -44.97 -36.52 -8.07
N ILE A 63 -44.73 -36.58 -6.76
CA ILE A 63 -44.35 -35.40 -5.96
C ILE A 63 -42.99 -34.86 -6.41
N ILE A 64 -42.01 -35.74 -6.63
CA ILE A 64 -40.68 -35.34 -7.12
C ILE A 64 -40.77 -34.65 -8.48
N LEU A 65 -41.61 -35.15 -9.39
CA LEU A 65 -41.80 -34.58 -10.72
C LEU A 65 -42.47 -33.19 -10.67
N TRP A 66 -43.44 -32.99 -9.78
CA TRP A 66 -44.07 -31.69 -9.54
C TRP A 66 -43.10 -30.66 -8.94
N ILE A 67 -42.29 -31.07 -7.95
CA ILE A 67 -41.27 -30.20 -7.37
C ILE A 67 -40.23 -29.83 -8.43
N GLY A 68 -39.82 -30.78 -9.27
CA GLY A 68 -38.90 -30.52 -10.39
C GLY A 68 -39.44 -29.49 -11.39
N LEU A 69 -40.71 -29.59 -11.78
CA LEU A 69 -41.36 -28.62 -12.68
C LEU A 69 -41.45 -27.21 -12.07
N ILE A 70 -41.75 -27.11 -10.77
CA ILE A 70 -41.79 -25.82 -10.06
C ILE A 70 -40.38 -25.19 -9.99
N ILE A 71 -39.35 -25.99 -9.71
CA ILE A 71 -37.96 -25.52 -9.68
C ILE A 71 -37.51 -25.05 -11.06
N VAL A 72 -37.82 -25.81 -12.12
CA VAL A 72 -37.49 -25.43 -13.50
C VAL A 72 -38.23 -24.14 -13.91
N GLY A 73 -39.51 -24.01 -13.54
CA GLY A 73 -40.28 -22.79 -13.76
C GLY A 73 -39.72 -21.57 -13.02
N LEU A 74 -39.30 -21.74 -11.77
CA LEU A 74 -38.65 -20.68 -10.98
C LEU A 74 -37.28 -20.28 -11.56
N ILE A 75 -36.48 -21.25 -12.00
CA ILE A 75 -35.19 -20.97 -12.65
C ILE A 75 -35.43 -20.22 -13.96
N LEU A 76 -36.33 -20.69 -14.82
CA LEU A 76 -36.61 -20.03 -16.10
C LEU A 76 -37.27 -18.65 -15.94
N GLY A 77 -38.02 -18.41 -14.86
CA GLY A 77 -38.67 -17.12 -14.59
C GLY A 77 -37.78 -16.10 -13.86
N LEU A 78 -37.01 -16.54 -12.86
CA LEU A 78 -36.18 -15.65 -12.03
C LEU A 78 -34.79 -15.40 -12.62
N PHE A 79 -34.24 -16.34 -13.39
CA PHE A 79 -32.91 -16.20 -13.96
C PHE A 79 -32.80 -15.07 -15.01
N PRO A 80 -33.77 -14.87 -15.93
CA PRO A 80 -33.75 -13.73 -16.84
C PRO A 80 -33.83 -12.39 -16.10
N LEU A 81 -34.68 -12.31 -15.05
CA LEU A 81 -34.80 -11.10 -14.22
C LEU A 81 -33.51 -10.79 -13.46
N ALA A 82 -32.83 -11.82 -12.93
CA ALA A 82 -31.53 -11.66 -12.27
C ALA A 82 -30.45 -11.17 -13.24
N ILE A 83 -30.43 -11.67 -14.48
CA ILE A 83 -29.50 -11.22 -15.53
C ILE A 83 -29.76 -9.75 -15.89
N VAL A 84 -31.03 -9.37 -16.09
CA VAL A 84 -31.38 -7.97 -16.41
C VAL A 84 -30.99 -7.03 -15.26
N GLY A 85 -31.22 -7.43 -14.01
CA GLY A 85 -30.78 -6.68 -12.84
C GLY A 85 -29.26 -6.53 -12.77
N PHE A 86 -28.51 -7.61 -13.03
CA PHE A 86 -27.05 -7.57 -13.02
C PHE A 86 -26.49 -6.65 -14.12
N VAL A 87 -27.05 -6.71 -15.33
CA VAL A 87 -26.65 -5.83 -16.43
C VAL A 87 -26.96 -4.36 -16.11
N ALA A 88 -28.11 -4.07 -15.51
CA ALA A 88 -28.45 -2.70 -15.08
C ALA A 88 -27.48 -2.17 -14.01
N VAL A 89 -27.07 -2.99 -13.05
CA VAL A 89 -26.05 -2.64 -12.04
C VAL A 89 -24.71 -2.36 -12.69
N MET A 90 -24.27 -3.20 -13.63
CA MET A 90 -23.01 -3.01 -14.36
C MET A 90 -23.01 -1.72 -15.20
N ILE A 91 -24.13 -1.40 -15.85
CA ILE A 91 -24.29 -0.16 -16.63
C ILE A 91 -24.24 1.06 -15.70
N ASN A 92 -24.92 1.01 -14.54
CA ASN A 92 -24.89 2.09 -13.56
C ASN A 92 -23.50 2.27 -12.92
N ALA A 93 -22.81 1.18 -12.57
CA ALA A 93 -21.43 1.24 -12.08
C ALA A 93 -20.50 1.89 -13.10
N SER A 94 -20.59 1.47 -14.37
CA SER A 94 -19.79 2.04 -15.47
C SER A 94 -20.06 3.53 -15.70
N ARG A 95 -21.29 3.99 -15.44
CA ARG A 95 -21.67 5.40 -15.57
C ARG A 95 -21.10 6.24 -14.43
N ILE A 96 -21.17 5.73 -13.20
CA ILE A 96 -20.55 6.34 -12.02
C ILE A 96 -19.03 6.44 -12.22
N ASP A 97 -18.38 5.41 -12.76
CA ASP A 97 -16.94 5.45 -13.08
C ASP A 97 -16.60 6.52 -14.13
N ARG A 98 -17.45 6.69 -15.15
CA ARG A 98 -17.26 7.73 -16.19
C ARG A 98 -17.48 9.14 -15.67
N GLU A 99 -18.39 9.34 -14.72
CA GLU A 99 -18.62 10.64 -14.10
C GLU A 99 -17.50 10.98 -13.10
N ASN A 100 -17.01 9.99 -12.34
CA ASN A 100 -15.87 10.16 -11.43
C ASN A 100 -14.55 10.44 -12.15
N ALA A 101 -14.31 9.85 -13.33
CA ALA A 101 -13.10 10.09 -14.12
C ALA A 101 -12.99 11.51 -14.71
N LYS A 102 -14.10 12.28 -14.74
CA LYS A 102 -14.13 13.66 -15.24
C LYS A 102 -13.89 14.70 -14.14
N ASN A 103 -13.90 14.32 -12.86
CA ASN A 103 -13.63 15.24 -11.76
C ASN A 103 -12.11 15.31 -11.51
N PRO A 104 -11.44 16.46 -11.75
CA PRO A 104 -9.99 16.60 -11.58
C PRO A 104 -9.51 16.40 -10.13
N GLU A 105 -10.38 16.54 -9.12
CA GLU A 105 -10.05 16.17 -7.74
C GLU A 105 -9.96 14.66 -7.52
N ASN A 106 -10.85 13.87 -8.13
CA ASN A 106 -10.80 12.41 -8.07
C ASN A 106 -9.62 11.83 -8.86
N LYS A 107 -9.08 12.59 -9.82
CA LYS A 107 -7.87 12.21 -10.54
C LYS A 107 -6.66 12.14 -9.60
N LYS A 108 -6.58 12.95 -8.54
CA LYS A 108 -5.52 12.85 -7.51
C LYS A 108 -5.68 11.62 -6.61
N VAL A 109 -6.91 11.12 -6.43
CA VAL A 109 -7.22 9.97 -5.53
C VAL A 109 -7.22 8.63 -6.28
N SER A 110 -7.40 8.63 -7.61
CA SER A 110 -7.44 7.44 -8.46
C SER A 110 -6.07 6.84 -8.82
N TYR A 111 -4.97 7.30 -8.21
CA TYR A 111 -3.62 6.76 -8.44
C TYR A 111 -3.26 5.54 -7.58
N VAL A 112 -4.19 4.98 -6.79
CA VAL A 112 -3.80 4.06 -5.69
C VAL A 112 -4.25 2.59 -5.82
N ALA A 113 -4.76 2.15 -6.97
CA ALA A 113 -5.33 0.80 -7.09
C ALA A 113 -4.61 -0.18 -8.03
N SER A 114 -3.56 0.21 -8.76
CA SER A 114 -2.97 -0.68 -9.77
C SER A 114 -1.47 -0.56 -9.82
N GLY A 115 -0.72 -1.53 -9.27
CA GLY A 115 0.61 -2.02 -9.68
C GLY A 115 1.69 -1.09 -10.27
N GLU A 116 1.52 0.23 -10.22
CA GLU A 116 2.36 1.22 -10.86
C GLU A 116 3.59 1.44 -9.97
N LYS A 117 4.73 1.56 -10.64
CA LYS A 117 6.00 1.87 -10.00
C LYS A 117 5.79 3.18 -9.24
N LEU A 118 6.02 3.15 -7.92
CA LEU A 118 6.09 4.37 -7.12
C LEU A 118 7.34 5.13 -7.57
N VAL A 119 7.17 6.25 -8.27
CA VAL A 119 8.28 7.01 -8.86
C VAL A 119 8.57 8.27 -8.07
N THR A 120 7.53 8.95 -7.59
CA THR A 120 7.65 10.28 -6.97
C THR A 120 7.51 10.24 -5.46
N HIS A 121 8.03 11.26 -4.77
CA HIS A 121 7.86 11.44 -3.32
C HIS A 121 6.38 11.48 -2.91
N TYR A 122 5.53 12.11 -3.72
CA TYR A 122 4.07 12.13 -3.51
C TYR A 122 3.43 10.74 -3.53
N ASP A 123 3.90 9.83 -4.40
CA ASP A 123 3.37 8.46 -4.46
C ASP A 123 3.66 7.70 -3.15
N TYR A 124 4.87 7.87 -2.60
CA TYR A 124 5.25 7.26 -1.33
C TYR A 124 4.50 7.87 -0.15
N TYR A 125 4.33 9.18 -0.13
CA TYR A 125 3.55 9.87 0.89
C TYR A 125 2.10 9.38 0.90
N ALA A 126 1.43 9.36 -0.26
CA ALA A 126 0.06 8.88 -0.40
C ALA A 126 -0.09 7.41 0.04
N GLN A 127 0.87 6.55 -0.34
CA GLN A 127 0.86 5.15 0.06
C GLN A 127 1.06 4.94 1.55
N LEU A 128 1.89 5.76 2.21
CA LEU A 128 2.06 5.72 3.67
C LEU A 128 0.76 6.15 4.38
N GLN A 129 0.11 7.21 3.89
CA GLN A 129 -1.17 7.71 4.43
C GLN A 129 -2.32 6.71 4.26
N MET A 130 -2.29 5.89 3.22
CA MET A 130 -3.31 4.86 2.97
C MET A 130 -3.15 3.59 3.80
N LEU A 131 -2.01 3.42 4.47
CA LEU A 131 -1.88 2.37 5.47
C LEU A 131 -2.62 2.79 6.73
N ASN A 132 -3.33 1.85 7.37
CA ASN A 132 -3.89 2.09 8.70
C ASN A 132 -2.77 2.05 9.77
N LEU A 133 -1.87 3.04 9.72
CA LEU A 133 -0.63 3.08 10.49
C LEU A 133 -0.88 3.05 12.00
N GLU A 134 -1.93 3.73 12.48
CA GLU A 134 -2.27 3.76 13.91
C GLU A 134 -2.57 2.37 14.48
N SER A 135 -3.09 1.47 13.64
CA SER A 135 -3.40 0.09 14.03
C SER A 135 -2.21 -0.87 13.93
N MET A 136 -1.09 -0.44 13.33
CA MET A 136 0.06 -1.30 13.06
C MET A 136 1.12 -1.23 14.18
N PRO A 137 1.67 -2.38 14.64
CA PRO A 137 2.75 -2.40 15.64
C PRO A 137 3.96 -1.53 15.28
N LEU A 138 4.29 -1.41 13.99
CA LEU A 138 5.40 -0.60 13.47
C LEU A 138 4.92 0.69 12.78
N GLY A 139 3.63 1.02 12.86
CA GLY A 139 3.05 2.13 12.09
C GLY A 139 3.63 3.50 12.42
N ARG A 140 4.12 3.72 13.64
CA ARG A 140 4.84 4.94 14.03
C ARG A 140 5.99 5.30 13.07
N PHE A 141 6.69 4.28 12.56
CA PHE A 141 7.80 4.48 11.63
C PHE A 141 7.31 4.92 10.23
N GLY A 142 6.09 4.52 9.86
CA GLY A 142 5.44 5.00 8.64
C GLY A 142 5.00 6.46 8.76
N ILE A 143 4.49 6.85 9.93
CA ILE A 143 4.11 8.24 10.22
C ILE A 143 5.35 9.15 10.15
N GLU A 144 6.44 8.72 10.80
CA GLU A 144 7.71 9.45 10.78
C GLU A 144 8.30 9.55 9.36
N ALA A 145 8.23 8.48 8.56
CA ALA A 145 8.67 8.51 7.16
C ALA A 145 7.84 9.48 6.31
N ALA A 146 6.52 9.53 6.52
CA ALA A 146 5.65 10.47 5.82
C ALA A 146 5.98 11.93 6.17
N GLU A 147 6.28 12.19 7.44
CA GLU A 147 6.70 13.51 7.91
C GLU A 147 8.07 13.93 7.34
N GLN A 148 9.02 12.99 7.22
CA GLN A 148 10.31 13.24 6.58
C GLN A 148 10.17 13.59 5.09
N ILE A 149 9.22 12.98 4.37
CA ILE A 149 8.91 13.36 2.98
C ILE A 149 8.37 14.81 2.94
N ARG A 150 7.44 15.16 3.82
CA ARG A 150 6.89 16.53 3.90
C ARG A 150 7.97 17.57 4.19
N ARG A 151 8.90 17.26 5.10
CA ARG A 151 10.06 18.11 5.42
C ARG A 151 11.02 18.25 4.23
N LEU A 152 11.21 17.17 3.46
CA LEU A 152 12.03 17.22 2.24
C LEU A 152 11.42 18.19 1.21
N ASP A 153 10.11 18.07 0.93
CA ASP A 153 9.42 18.95 -0.02
C ASP A 153 9.56 20.42 0.38
N SER A 154 9.32 20.72 1.65
CA SER A 154 9.45 22.08 2.20
C SER A 154 10.88 22.64 2.02
N LYS A 155 11.90 21.79 2.20
CA LYS A 155 13.32 22.19 2.02
C LYS A 155 13.68 22.38 0.55
N MET A 156 13.14 21.54 -0.34
CA MET A 156 13.34 21.68 -1.79
C MET A 156 12.71 22.97 -2.31
N ASP A 157 11.54 23.36 -1.81
CA ASP A 157 10.90 24.62 -2.18
C ASP A 157 11.66 25.84 -1.66
N ALA A 158 12.18 25.78 -0.43
CA ALA A 158 13.07 26.82 0.10
C ALA A 158 14.33 26.99 -0.76
N LEU A 159 14.95 25.89 -1.20
CA LEU A 159 16.12 25.94 -2.10
C LEU A 159 15.80 26.54 -3.46
N ARG A 160 14.63 26.22 -4.04
CA ARG A 160 14.14 26.83 -5.29
C ARG A 160 13.90 28.32 -5.16
N ALA A 161 13.52 28.80 -3.98
CA ALA A 161 13.35 30.22 -3.71
C ALA A 161 14.70 30.96 -3.55
N LEU A 162 15.70 30.28 -3.00
CA LEU A 162 17.01 30.88 -2.70
C LEU A 162 18.01 30.84 -3.86
N LEU A 163 17.93 29.83 -4.72
CA LEU A 163 18.92 29.58 -5.76
C LEU A 163 18.31 29.63 -7.16
N PRO A 164 19.00 30.20 -8.16
CA PRO A 164 18.55 30.18 -9.54
C PRO A 164 18.47 28.74 -10.08
N ALA A 165 17.47 28.42 -10.90
CA ALA A 165 17.13 27.05 -11.31
C ALA A 165 18.28 26.21 -11.88
N GLU A 166 19.32 26.84 -12.43
CA GLU A 166 20.49 26.19 -13.05
C GLU A 166 21.64 25.96 -12.05
N HIS A 167 21.45 26.27 -10.76
CA HIS A 167 22.50 26.16 -9.77
C HIS A 167 22.95 24.69 -9.59
N PRO A 168 24.28 24.41 -9.57
CA PRO A 168 24.81 23.04 -9.43
C PRO A 168 24.29 22.29 -8.20
N PHE A 169 23.87 23.04 -7.19
CA PHE A 169 23.29 22.48 -5.97
C PHE A 169 22.01 21.67 -6.21
N PHE A 170 21.20 22.01 -7.21
CA PHE A 170 19.99 21.25 -7.53
C PHE A 170 20.28 19.81 -7.95
N ARG A 171 21.45 19.54 -8.53
CA ARG A 171 21.88 18.17 -8.83
C ARG A 171 22.13 17.37 -7.56
N ASN A 172 22.89 17.93 -6.62
CA ASN A 172 23.14 17.30 -5.33
C ASN A 172 21.85 17.13 -4.52
N ALA A 173 20.90 18.06 -4.68
CA ALA A 173 19.59 17.97 -4.06
C ALA A 173 18.69 16.89 -4.64
N SER A 174 18.74 16.69 -5.96
CA SER A 174 18.08 15.54 -6.58
C SER A 174 18.66 14.21 -6.10
N ASP A 175 19.97 14.12 -5.87
CA ASP A 175 20.62 12.91 -5.35
C ASP A 175 20.20 12.64 -3.89
N ALA A 176 20.11 13.69 -3.06
CA ALA A 176 19.63 13.58 -1.69
C ALA A 176 18.14 13.19 -1.61
N GLU A 177 17.31 13.75 -2.49
CA GLU A 177 15.90 13.35 -2.64
C GLU A 177 15.79 11.87 -3.00
N ALA A 178 16.53 11.41 -4.03
CA ALA A 178 16.53 10.01 -4.44
C ALA A 178 16.96 9.07 -3.30
N PHE A 179 17.94 9.47 -2.50
CA PHE A 179 18.39 8.70 -1.34
C PHE A 179 17.29 8.56 -0.28
N ILE A 180 16.64 9.66 0.11
CA ILE A 180 15.55 9.65 1.09
C ILE A 180 14.39 8.78 0.58
N LEU A 181 14.06 8.88 -0.72
CA LEU A 181 12.98 8.10 -1.32
C LEU A 181 13.25 6.61 -1.36
N GLU A 182 14.48 6.19 -1.65
CA GLU A 182 14.84 4.78 -1.59
C GLU A 182 14.70 4.23 -0.16
N ASN A 183 15.04 5.02 0.86
CA ASN A 183 14.80 4.63 2.25
C ASN A 183 13.29 4.57 2.60
N CYS A 184 12.49 5.56 2.17
CA CYS A 184 11.03 5.54 2.39
C CYS A 184 10.35 4.36 1.69
N LYS A 185 10.80 3.97 0.51
CA LYS A 185 10.37 2.76 -0.19
C LYS A 185 10.66 1.50 0.61
N GLN A 186 11.86 1.39 1.18
CA GLN A 186 12.23 0.25 2.02
C GLN A 186 11.39 0.19 3.30
N ILE A 187 11.09 1.35 3.90
CA ILE A 187 10.19 1.46 5.05
C ILE A 187 8.78 0.98 4.68
N LEU A 188 8.21 1.52 3.60
CA LEU A 188 6.89 1.15 3.10
C LEU A 188 6.77 -0.35 2.81
N TYR A 189 7.78 -0.93 2.17
CA TYR A 189 7.83 -2.36 1.88
C TYR A 189 7.81 -3.20 3.17
N ARG A 190 8.62 -2.81 4.16
CA ARG A 190 8.68 -3.50 5.45
C ARG A 190 7.32 -3.46 6.15
N LEU A 191 6.66 -2.30 6.15
CA LEU A 191 5.35 -2.12 6.78
C LEU A 191 4.26 -2.95 6.10
N LYS A 192 4.25 -3.02 4.77
CA LYS A 192 3.25 -3.76 4.00
C LYS A 192 3.39 -5.27 4.06
N TYR A 193 4.61 -5.78 3.98
CA TYR A 193 4.83 -7.19 3.66
C TYR A 193 5.49 -8.01 4.79
N CYS A 194 6.06 -7.39 5.81
CA CYS A 194 6.64 -8.14 6.92
C CYS A 194 5.57 -8.53 7.95
N ASP A 195 5.67 -9.75 8.47
CA ASP A 195 4.81 -10.21 9.56
C ASP A 195 5.17 -9.49 10.85
N GLN A 196 4.25 -8.63 11.32
CA GLN A 196 4.41 -7.87 12.55
C GLN A 196 3.83 -8.59 13.77
N LYS A 197 3.20 -9.76 13.60
CA LYS A 197 2.57 -10.52 14.69
C LYS A 197 3.59 -11.29 15.53
N ASP A 198 4.72 -11.67 14.95
CA ASP A 198 5.84 -12.27 15.68
C ASP A 198 6.67 -11.19 16.38
N ARG A 199 6.68 -11.20 17.72
CA ARG A 199 7.42 -10.25 18.55
C ARG A 199 8.94 -10.24 18.28
N ALA A 200 9.53 -11.39 17.95
CA ALA A 200 10.97 -11.48 17.69
C ALA A 200 11.32 -10.79 16.37
N LEU A 201 10.56 -11.08 15.31
CA LEU A 201 10.74 -10.43 14.00
C LEU A 201 10.39 -8.94 14.04
N CYS A 202 9.35 -8.57 14.78
CA CYS A 202 8.94 -7.18 14.95
C CYS A 202 10.07 -6.30 15.52
N ARG A 203 10.84 -6.81 16.51
CA ARG A 203 12.02 -6.10 17.04
C ARG A 203 13.13 -5.91 16.00
N VAL A 204 13.38 -6.92 15.17
CA VAL A 204 14.38 -6.85 14.09
C VAL A 204 13.96 -5.83 13.03
N HIS A 205 12.67 -5.80 12.68
CA HIS A 205 12.10 -4.83 11.76
C HIS A 205 12.14 -3.42 12.32
N ALA A 206 11.81 -3.21 13.59
CA ALA A 206 11.89 -1.92 14.26
C ALA A 206 13.30 -1.33 14.19
N LYS A 207 14.34 -2.11 14.52
CA LYS A 207 15.75 -1.64 14.45
C LYS A 207 16.15 -1.24 13.04
N TYR A 208 15.71 -1.98 12.04
CA TYR A 208 15.99 -1.62 10.65
C TYR A 208 15.31 -0.32 10.25
N LEU A 209 14.03 -0.17 10.58
CA LEU A 209 13.24 1.02 10.27
C LEU A 209 13.84 2.27 10.93
N GLU A 210 14.24 2.14 12.20
CA GLU A 210 14.92 3.18 12.95
C GLU A 210 16.25 3.60 12.29
N ALA A 211 17.05 2.65 11.81
CA ALA A 211 18.28 2.96 11.08
C ALA A 211 18.01 3.74 9.78
N ARG A 212 16.97 3.37 9.02
CA ARG A 212 16.59 4.07 7.78
C ARG A 212 16.11 5.50 8.04
N LEU A 213 15.28 5.68 9.06
CA LEU A 213 14.80 7.00 9.47
C LEU A 213 15.92 7.89 9.99
N ALA A 214 16.88 7.32 10.73
CA ALA A 214 18.05 8.06 11.21
C ALA A 214 18.96 8.51 10.06
N GLU A 215 19.13 7.68 9.02
CA GLU A 215 19.85 8.06 7.80
C GLU A 215 19.16 9.22 7.07
N ASN A 216 17.84 9.16 6.91
CA ASN A 216 17.06 10.25 6.33
C ASN A 216 17.19 11.54 7.16
N GLU A 217 17.07 11.45 8.49
CA GLU A 217 17.16 12.61 9.38
C GLU A 217 18.53 13.29 9.31
N LYS A 218 19.59 12.50 9.12
CA LYS A 218 20.92 13.05 8.88
C LYS A 218 20.94 13.90 7.62
N VAL A 219 20.44 13.37 6.49
CA VAL A 219 20.41 14.11 5.22
C VAL A 219 19.54 15.36 5.33
N LEU A 220 18.38 15.28 5.98
CA LEU A 220 17.49 16.43 6.18
C LEU A 220 18.13 17.55 7.02
N ARG A 221 18.92 17.18 8.04
CA ARG A 221 19.69 18.16 8.83
C ARG A 221 20.83 18.78 8.04
N ASP A 222 21.56 17.98 7.27
CA ASP A 222 22.62 18.48 6.40
C ASP A 222 22.05 19.47 5.37
N PHE A 223 20.86 19.19 4.85
CA PHE A 223 20.08 20.10 3.99
C PHE A 223 19.74 21.42 4.68
N GLU A 224 19.27 21.34 5.92
CA GLU A 224 18.90 22.51 6.71
C GLU A 224 20.08 23.42 7.01
N ASN A 225 21.20 22.83 7.44
CA ASN A 225 22.43 23.56 7.71
C ASN A 225 22.91 24.30 6.47
N LEU A 226 22.85 23.64 5.31
CA LEU A 226 23.26 24.29 4.08
C LEU A 226 22.31 25.42 3.66
N ILE A 227 20.99 25.25 3.80
CA ILE A 227 20.04 26.33 3.54
C ILE A 227 20.40 27.56 4.39
N ILE A 228 20.69 27.35 5.69
CA ILE A 228 21.09 28.40 6.62
C ILE A 228 22.39 29.08 6.17
N GLU A 229 23.42 28.29 5.83
CA GLU A 229 24.71 28.81 5.35
C GLU A 229 24.55 29.66 4.08
N VAL A 230 23.74 29.20 3.12
CA VAL A 230 23.46 29.93 1.88
C VAL A 230 22.72 31.23 2.14
N THR A 231 21.73 31.24 3.05
CA THR A 231 21.06 32.49 3.44
C THR A 231 22.00 33.48 4.11
N GLN A 232 22.85 33.03 5.05
CA GLN A 232 23.78 33.90 5.77
C GLN A 232 24.83 34.51 4.84
N MET A 233 25.32 33.75 3.86
CA MET A 233 26.26 34.28 2.85
C MET A 233 25.62 35.33 1.93
N ASN A 234 24.29 35.29 1.75
CA ASN A 234 23.59 36.26 0.92
C ASN A 234 23.29 37.58 1.67
N ASP A 235 23.18 37.53 3.00
CA ASP A 235 22.98 38.71 3.86
C ASP A 235 24.20 39.65 3.91
N ASP A 236 25.41 39.11 3.68
CA ASP A 236 26.67 39.88 3.69
C ASP A 236 26.98 40.58 2.34
N LEU A 237 26.16 40.33 1.30
CA LEU A 237 26.26 40.98 0.00
C LEU A 237 25.18 42.07 -0.11
N PRO A 238 25.52 43.32 -0.49
CA PRO A 238 24.51 44.35 -0.71
C PRO A 238 23.75 44.04 -2.00
N GLN A 239 22.72 43.19 -1.92
CA GLN A 239 21.87 42.88 -3.07
C GLN A 239 20.74 43.91 -3.25
N GLN A 240 20.69 44.46 -4.46
CA GLN A 240 19.55 45.19 -5.00
C GLN A 240 18.39 44.21 -5.25
N GLN A 241 17.35 44.24 -4.41
CA GLN A 241 15.91 43.87 -4.64
C GLN A 241 15.29 42.99 -3.53
N PRO A 242 13.97 43.13 -3.28
CA PRO A 242 13.31 42.70 -2.05
C PRO A 242 12.84 41.25 -2.15
N CYS A 243 13.71 40.29 -1.83
CA CYS A 243 13.31 38.90 -1.62
C CYS A 243 13.25 38.50 -0.13
N LEU A 244 13.73 39.38 0.76
CA LEU A 244 13.90 39.10 2.19
C LEU A 244 12.59 38.91 2.94
N ASP A 245 11.52 39.65 2.60
CA ASP A 245 10.24 39.54 3.32
C ASP A 245 9.57 38.18 3.08
N VAL A 246 9.65 37.66 1.84
CA VAL A 246 9.09 36.34 1.48
C VAL A 246 9.88 35.20 2.13
N ILE A 247 11.21 35.36 2.26
CA ILE A 247 12.08 34.38 2.89
C ILE A 247 11.88 34.38 4.41
N ALA A 248 11.73 35.54 5.03
CA ALA A 248 11.44 35.69 6.45
C ALA A 248 10.09 35.05 6.80
N ASP A 249 9.06 35.27 5.99
CA ASP A 249 7.73 34.67 6.20
C ASP A 249 7.75 33.15 6.02
N THR A 250 8.46 32.65 5.01
CA THR A 250 8.57 31.20 4.77
C THR A 250 9.38 30.50 5.87
N LEU A 251 10.48 31.09 6.34
CA LEU A 251 11.26 30.59 7.47
C LEU A 251 10.49 30.67 8.79
N HIS A 252 9.68 31.70 8.98
CA HIS A 252 8.82 31.83 10.16
C HIS A 252 7.73 30.76 10.17
N GLN A 253 7.12 30.45 9.02
CA GLN A 253 6.16 29.34 8.87
C GLN A 253 6.81 27.99 9.14
N ILE A 254 8.03 27.75 8.65
CA ILE A 254 8.81 26.54 8.94
C ILE A 254 9.11 26.40 10.44
N ARG A 255 9.38 27.51 11.12
CA ARG A 255 9.74 27.54 12.55
C ARG A 255 8.53 27.37 13.49
N THR A 256 7.34 27.80 13.08
CA THR A 256 6.14 27.85 13.94
C THR A 256 5.10 26.80 13.61
N GLY A 257 5.11 26.20 12.42
CA GLY A 257 4.16 25.16 12.02
C GLY A 257 2.72 25.66 11.84
N GLU A 258 2.48 26.97 11.83
CA GLU A 258 1.17 27.56 11.58
C GLU A 258 0.93 27.70 10.07
N GLU A 259 0.07 26.82 9.51
CA GLU A 259 -0.60 27.08 8.24
C GLU A 259 -1.53 28.29 8.41
N THR A 260 -1.11 29.46 7.92
CA THR A 260 -1.97 30.64 7.89
C THR A 260 -2.71 30.71 6.56
N ALA A 261 -3.94 30.23 6.60
CA ALA A 261 -5.01 30.66 5.73
C ALA A 261 -5.23 32.18 5.88
N ASP A 262 -4.45 33.03 5.20
CA ASP A 262 -4.78 34.47 5.13
C ASP A 262 -4.10 35.29 4.01
N VAL A 263 -3.58 34.66 2.95
CA VAL A 263 -3.02 35.41 1.81
C VAL A 263 -4.12 36.03 0.92
N HIS A 264 -5.40 35.68 1.10
CA HIS A 264 -6.49 36.18 0.25
C HIS A 264 -7.13 37.50 0.70
N GLN A 265 -6.83 38.02 1.91
CA GLN A 265 -7.46 39.26 2.39
C GLN A 265 -6.65 40.54 2.10
N GLN A 266 -5.36 40.42 1.81
CA GLN A 266 -4.50 41.59 1.58
C GLN A 266 -4.51 42.08 0.12
N GLN A 267 -4.97 41.25 -0.81
CA GLN A 267 -5.11 41.61 -2.24
C GLN A 267 -6.37 42.42 -2.57
N MET A 268 -7.36 42.51 -1.66
CA MET A 268 -8.59 43.29 -1.87
C MET A 268 -8.59 44.68 -1.20
N ARG A 269 -7.49 45.10 -0.54
CA ARG A 269 -7.36 46.46 0.03
C ARG A 269 -6.56 47.44 -0.84
N MET A 270 -6.13 47.02 -2.03
CA MET A 270 -5.42 47.88 -3.00
C MET A 270 -6.18 48.05 -4.32
N GLN A 271 -7.52 48.02 -4.29
CA GLN A 271 -8.38 48.48 -5.38
C GLN A 271 -9.38 49.52 -4.88
#